data_AF-A0A838RPV5-F1
#
_entry.id   AF-A0A838RPV5-F1
#
_cell.length_a   1.000
_cell.length_b   1.000
_cell.length_c   1.000
_cell.angle_alpha   90.00
_cell.angle_beta   90.00
_cell.angle_gamma   90.00
#
_symmetry.space_group_name_H-M   'P 1'
#
loop_
_entity.id
_entity.type
_entity.pdbx_description
1 polymer ?
#
loop_
_entity_poly.entity_id
_entity_poly.type
_entity_poly.pdbx_seq_one_letter_code
_entity_poly.pdbx_strand_id
1 'polypeptide(L)'
;TKLCAEKLVTQSNSYSGQDGTRFSSVRYGNVVGSRGSVIPLFREQRQRGRITITDPRMTRFWLTLEQAVHFVIRCIDQMQGGEIFIPKIPSMNIMDLAKAIAPECEIEPIGIRPGEKLHEVLVSEDEARQTIALEGMYIVQPTYPWWSMQSLPEARPVPEDFRYASDNNPEWLSVEALQQLIGTA
;
A
#
# COMPACT_ATOMS: atom_id res chain seq x y z
N THR A 1 -2.64 9.75 12.43
CA THR A 1 -2.88 10.97 11.63
C THR A 1 -3.43 10.68 10.24
N LYS A 2 -2.86 9.75 9.45
CA LYS A 2 -3.37 9.42 8.10
C LYS A 2 -4.81 8.91 8.07
N LEU A 3 -5.19 8.05 9.03
CA LEU A 3 -6.59 7.63 9.18
C LEU A 3 -7.55 8.82 9.36
N CYS A 4 -7.19 9.80 10.19
CA CYS A 4 -7.98 11.01 10.36
C CYS A 4 -8.08 11.81 9.04
N ALA A 5 -7.00 11.90 8.28
CA ALA A 5 -7.01 12.57 6.98
C ALA A 5 -7.94 11.86 5.98
N GLU A 6 -7.89 10.53 5.88
CA GLU A 6 -8.79 9.76 5.02
C GLU A 6 -10.26 9.98 5.42
N LYS A 7 -10.59 9.91 6.72
CA LYS A 7 -11.96 10.17 7.19
C LYS A 7 -12.42 11.60 6.88
N LEU A 8 -11.54 12.60 6.99
CA LEU A 8 -11.85 13.98 6.62
C LEU A 8 -12.10 14.11 5.11
N VAL A 9 -11.23 13.54 4.27
CA VAL A 9 -11.36 13.57 2.79
C VAL A 9 -12.68 12.92 2.38
N THR A 10 -12.99 11.74 2.91
CA THR A 10 -14.25 11.05 2.62
C THR A 10 -15.45 11.91 3.08
N GLN A 11 -15.41 12.50 4.27
CA GLN A 11 -16.47 13.36 4.80
C GLN A 11 -16.68 14.67 4.03
N SER A 12 -15.63 15.22 3.41
CA SER A 12 -15.73 16.45 2.60
C SER A 12 -16.74 16.33 1.45
N ASN A 13 -17.01 15.13 0.94
CA ASN A 13 -18.04 14.91 -0.09
C ASN A 13 -19.47 15.21 0.41
N SER A 14 -19.73 15.20 1.72
CA SER A 14 -21.04 15.61 2.27
C SER A 14 -21.30 17.11 2.10
N TYR A 15 -20.25 17.91 1.87
CA TYR A 15 -20.30 19.38 1.80
C TYR A 15 -20.09 19.93 0.39
N SER A 16 -19.83 19.08 -0.61
CA SER A 16 -19.53 19.53 -1.98
C SER A 16 -20.78 19.97 -2.75
N GLY A 17 -21.97 19.44 -2.44
CA GLY A 17 -23.19 19.67 -3.21
C GLY A 17 -23.23 18.82 -4.49
N GLN A 18 -24.35 18.84 -5.23
CA GLN A 18 -24.60 17.91 -6.36
C GLN A 18 -23.54 17.99 -7.48
N ASP A 19 -23.05 19.19 -7.80
CA ASP A 19 -22.05 19.44 -8.86
C ASP A 19 -20.70 19.94 -8.30
N GLY A 20 -20.43 19.61 -7.03
CA GLY A 20 -19.24 20.10 -6.33
C GLY A 20 -17.97 19.29 -6.57
N THR A 21 -16.91 19.71 -5.89
CA THR A 21 -15.63 19.01 -5.86
C THR A 21 -15.77 17.59 -5.32
N ARG A 22 -15.20 16.62 -6.02
CA ARG A 22 -15.11 15.23 -5.58
C ARG A 22 -13.81 14.98 -4.83
N PHE A 23 -13.89 14.25 -3.72
CA PHE A 23 -12.73 13.97 -2.87
C PHE A 23 -12.59 12.46 -2.67
N SER A 24 -11.49 11.86 -3.13
CA SER A 24 -11.20 10.44 -2.92
C SER A 24 -9.77 10.28 -2.41
N SER A 25 -9.51 9.15 -1.72
CA SER A 25 -8.20 8.83 -1.19
C SER A 25 -7.56 7.69 -1.97
N VAL A 26 -6.24 7.70 -2.04
CA VAL A 26 -5.45 6.58 -2.55
C VAL A 26 -4.57 6.07 -1.42
N ARG A 27 -4.62 4.76 -1.17
CA ARG A 27 -3.89 4.10 -0.08
C ARG A 27 -3.05 2.96 -0.67
N TYR A 28 -1.73 3.04 -0.51
CA TYR A 28 -0.79 2.03 -1.00
C TYR A 28 0.38 1.84 -0.04
N GLY A 29 1.19 0.81 -0.31
CA GLY A 29 2.35 0.41 0.48
C GLY A 29 3.61 1.25 0.25
N ASN A 30 4.76 0.60 0.42
CA ASN A 30 6.07 1.24 0.30
C ASN A 30 6.43 1.49 -1.16
N VAL A 31 6.81 2.73 -1.45
CA VAL A 31 7.34 3.11 -2.76
C VAL A 31 8.84 2.81 -2.81
N VAL A 32 9.25 1.97 -3.76
CA VAL A 32 10.65 1.62 -4.02
C VAL A 32 11.45 2.90 -4.26
N GLY A 33 12.58 3.05 -3.56
CA GLY A 33 13.50 4.18 -3.75
C GLY A 33 12.99 5.53 -3.20
N SER A 34 11.88 5.55 -2.46
CA SER A 34 11.39 6.79 -1.83
C SER A 34 12.42 7.39 -0.85
N ARG A 35 12.50 8.72 -0.79
CA ARG A 35 13.44 9.44 0.09
C ARG A 35 13.19 9.07 1.55
N GLY A 36 14.27 8.75 2.28
CA GLY A 36 14.20 8.37 3.69
C GLY A 36 13.60 6.98 3.96
N SER A 37 13.41 6.15 2.94
CA SER A 37 12.95 4.77 3.11
C SER A 37 14.08 3.81 3.46
N VAL A 38 13.72 2.55 3.74
CA VAL A 38 14.67 1.49 4.11
C VAL A 38 15.68 1.17 3.01
N ILE A 39 15.34 1.37 1.72
CA ILE A 39 16.23 1.07 0.60
C ILE A 39 17.46 2.01 0.58
N PRO A 40 17.30 3.35 0.61
CA PRO A 40 18.41 4.27 0.83
C PRO A 40 19.21 3.98 2.10
N LEU A 41 18.54 3.64 3.20
CA LEU A 41 19.20 3.32 4.47
C LEU A 41 20.12 2.09 4.32
N PHE A 42 19.63 1.00 3.73
CA PHE A 42 20.44 -0.20 3.51
C PHE A 42 21.60 0.07 2.55
N ARG A 43 21.41 0.91 1.51
CA ARG A 43 22.49 1.32 0.61
C ARG A 43 23.59 2.10 1.33
N GLU A 44 23.23 2.98 2.27
CA GLU A 44 24.21 3.70 3.10
C GLU A 44 24.93 2.74 4.06
N GLN A 45 24.16 1.93 4.80
CA GLN A 45 24.67 0.98 5.78
C GLN A 45 25.58 -0.08 5.15
N ARG A 46 25.25 -0.54 3.94
CA ARG A 46 26.05 -1.48 3.15
C ARG A 46 27.51 -1.03 3.00
N GLN A 47 27.77 0.27 2.92
CA GLN A 47 29.14 0.81 2.81
C GLN A 47 29.99 0.51 4.04
N ARG A 48 29.37 0.20 5.18
CA ARG A 48 30.01 -0.17 6.45
C ARG A 48 30.06 -1.69 6.67
N GLY A 49 29.59 -2.49 5.71
CA GLY A 49 29.57 -3.97 5.77
C GLY A 49 28.49 -4.57 6.67
N ARG A 50 27.57 -3.75 7.22
CA ARG A 50 26.54 -4.19 8.16
C ARG A 50 25.26 -3.39 8.00
N ILE A 51 24.11 -4.05 8.00
CA ILE A 51 22.77 -3.45 7.91
C ILE A 51 21.94 -3.74 9.14
N THR A 52 21.01 -2.85 9.49
CA THR A 52 20.14 -3.02 10.66
C THR A 52 18.77 -3.54 10.26
N ILE A 53 18.27 -4.59 10.91
CA ILE A 53 16.91 -5.10 10.74
C ILE A 53 16.16 -5.05 12.07
N THR A 54 14.93 -4.58 12.04
CA THR A 54 14.09 -4.44 13.24
C THR A 54 13.53 -5.79 13.68
N ASP A 55 12.85 -6.51 12.78
CA ASP A 55 12.40 -7.90 13.01
C ASP A 55 12.39 -8.68 11.69
N PRO A 56 12.98 -9.90 11.63
CA PRO A 56 13.09 -10.69 10.40
C PRO A 56 11.74 -11.17 9.84
N ARG A 57 10.67 -11.13 10.64
CA ARG A 57 9.33 -11.52 10.22
C ARG A 57 8.61 -10.41 9.45
N MET A 58 9.14 -9.19 9.42
CA MET A 58 8.42 -8.08 8.81
C MET A 58 8.17 -8.28 7.31
N THR A 59 6.95 -7.93 6.90
CA THR A 59 6.55 -7.92 5.48
C THR A 59 6.01 -6.55 5.10
N ARG A 60 6.23 -6.16 3.85
CA ARG A 60 5.79 -4.86 3.32
C ARG A 60 5.23 -5.03 1.92
N PHE A 61 4.29 -4.18 1.54
CA PHE A 61 3.80 -4.05 0.17
C PHE A 61 4.73 -3.14 -0.63
N TRP A 62 4.94 -3.44 -1.91
CA TRP A 62 5.88 -2.70 -2.75
C TRP A 62 5.29 -2.32 -4.09
N LEU A 63 5.55 -1.08 -4.49
CA LEU A 63 5.30 -0.57 -5.84
C LEU A 63 6.38 0.44 -6.24
N THR A 64 6.58 0.66 -7.53
CA THR A 64 7.45 1.74 -8.03
C THR A 64 6.76 3.09 -7.94
N LEU A 65 7.54 4.16 -8.02
CA LEU A 65 6.99 5.52 -8.09
C LEU A 65 6.10 5.69 -9.33
N GLU A 66 6.53 5.17 -10.47
CA GLU A 66 5.76 5.20 -11.72
C GLU A 66 4.42 4.47 -11.58
N GLN A 67 4.41 3.27 -11.00
CA GLN A 67 3.19 2.53 -10.70
C GLN A 67 2.26 3.32 -9.79
N ALA A 68 2.78 3.99 -8.75
CA ALA A 68 1.98 4.83 -7.86
C ALA A 68 1.34 6.01 -8.61
N VAL A 69 2.10 6.69 -9.47
CA VAL A 69 1.61 7.82 -10.28
C VAL A 69 0.54 7.36 -11.27
N HIS A 70 0.80 6.30 -12.04
CA HIS A 70 -0.19 5.74 -12.97
C HIS A 70 -1.45 5.28 -12.26
N PHE A 71 -1.31 4.70 -11.06
CA PHE A 71 -2.47 4.30 -10.26
C PHE A 71 -3.31 5.51 -9.84
N VAL A 72 -2.70 6.60 -9.38
CA VAL A 72 -3.41 7.83 -9.03
C VAL A 72 -4.15 8.41 -10.24
N ILE A 73 -3.50 8.46 -11.41
CA ILE A 73 -4.12 8.94 -12.65
C ILE A 73 -5.35 8.08 -13.00
N ARG A 74 -5.21 6.74 -12.96
CA ARG A 74 -6.32 5.81 -13.19
C ARG A 74 -7.48 6.03 -12.21
N CYS A 75 -7.19 6.36 -10.95
CA CYS A 75 -8.23 6.64 -9.95
C CYS A 75 -8.98 7.94 -10.26
N ILE A 76 -8.31 8.97 -10.78
CA ILE A 76 -8.95 10.25 -11.17
C ILE A 76 -9.99 10.02 -12.26
N ASP A 77 -9.72 9.15 -13.23
CA ASP A 77 -10.67 8.84 -14.31
C ASP A 77 -11.92 8.09 -13.82
N GLN A 78 -11.81 7.36 -12.70
CA GLN A 78 -12.86 6.47 -12.18
C GLN A 78 -13.62 7.04 -10.98
N MET A 79 -13.08 8.06 -10.31
CA MET A 79 -13.63 8.54 -9.03
C MET A 79 -15.00 9.22 -9.17
N GLN A 80 -15.88 8.85 -8.26
CA GLN A 80 -17.19 9.47 -8.04
C GLN A 80 -17.23 10.30 -6.75
N GLY A 81 -16.19 10.18 -5.91
CA GLY A 81 -16.00 10.92 -4.67
C GLY A 81 -16.30 10.05 -3.45
N GLY A 82 -15.41 10.02 -2.47
CA GLY A 82 -15.57 9.33 -1.18
C GLY A 82 -14.84 8.00 -1.08
N GLU A 83 -14.43 7.44 -2.21
CA GLU A 83 -13.73 6.15 -2.28
C GLU A 83 -12.33 6.19 -1.69
N ILE A 84 -11.87 5.03 -1.21
CA ILE A 84 -10.46 4.77 -0.93
C ILE A 84 -9.98 3.71 -1.93
N PHE A 85 -9.14 4.12 -2.86
CA PHE A 85 -8.56 3.23 -3.88
C PHE A 85 -7.27 2.58 -3.37
N ILE A 86 -7.17 1.27 -3.52
CA ILE A 86 -6.05 0.46 -3.02
C ILE A 86 -5.56 -0.42 -4.17
N PRO A 87 -4.30 -0.30 -4.63
CA PRO A 87 -3.82 -1.11 -5.72
C PRO A 87 -3.53 -2.55 -5.23
N LYS A 88 -3.72 -3.53 -6.11
CA LYS A 88 -3.21 -4.89 -5.90
C LYS A 88 -1.72 -4.88 -6.23
N ILE A 89 -0.89 -4.98 -5.20
CA ILE A 89 0.57 -4.87 -5.30
C ILE A 89 1.24 -6.01 -4.52
N PRO A 90 2.43 -6.44 -4.93
CA PRO A 90 3.08 -7.58 -4.32
C PRO A 90 3.68 -7.24 -2.95
N SER A 91 3.90 -8.26 -2.13
CA SER A 91 4.57 -8.18 -0.83
C SER A 91 6.00 -8.72 -0.88
N MET A 92 6.81 -8.34 0.10
CA MET A 92 8.16 -8.88 0.28
C MET A 92 8.51 -8.94 1.75
N ASN A 93 9.25 -9.97 2.15
CA ASN A 93 9.85 -10.07 3.46
C ASN A 93 11.10 -9.17 3.56
N ILE A 94 11.33 -8.58 4.73
CA ILE A 94 12.46 -7.67 4.96
C ILE A 94 13.83 -8.33 4.78
N MET A 95 13.95 -9.63 5.06
CA MET A 95 15.17 -10.41 4.87
C MET A 95 15.50 -10.58 3.39
N ASP A 96 14.49 -10.73 2.54
CA ASP A 96 14.71 -10.83 1.10
C ASP A 96 15.06 -9.46 0.50
N LEU A 97 14.50 -8.38 1.05
CA LEU A 97 14.93 -7.02 0.74
C LEU A 97 16.41 -6.80 1.10
N ALA A 98 16.82 -7.27 2.28
CA ALA A 98 18.21 -7.22 2.74
C ALA A 98 19.13 -7.99 1.78
N LYS A 99 18.77 -9.23 1.41
CA LYS A 99 19.52 -10.03 0.43
C LYS A 99 19.62 -9.34 -0.93
N ALA A 100 18.54 -8.69 -1.39
CA ALA A 100 18.54 -8.01 -2.68
C ALA A 100 19.50 -6.82 -2.73
N ILE A 101 19.61 -6.06 -1.63
CA ILE A 101 20.35 -4.79 -1.59
C ILE A 101 21.77 -4.95 -1.06
N ALA A 102 21.98 -5.83 -0.07
CA ALA A 102 23.22 -5.97 0.67
C ALA A 102 23.51 -7.45 1.02
N PRO A 103 23.66 -8.33 0.00
CA PRO A 103 23.77 -9.78 0.19
C PRO A 103 24.97 -10.23 1.03
N GLU A 104 26.04 -9.44 1.06
CA GLU A 104 27.30 -9.76 1.76
C GLU A 104 27.41 -9.10 3.15
N CYS A 105 26.42 -8.29 3.55
CA CYS A 105 26.48 -7.56 4.81
C CYS A 105 26.02 -8.40 6.00
N GLU A 106 26.64 -8.17 7.16
CA GLU A 106 26.14 -8.68 8.43
C GLU A 106 24.80 -8.02 8.77
N ILE A 107 23.87 -8.80 9.33
CA ILE A 107 22.56 -8.32 9.79
C ILE A 107 22.60 -8.08 11.29
N GLU A 108 22.41 -6.84 11.70
CA GLU A 108 22.34 -6.41 13.10
C GLU A 108 20.86 -6.26 13.53
N PRO A 109 20.33 -7.12 14.40
CA PRO A 109 18.97 -6.98 14.91
C PRO A 109 18.90 -5.82 15.92
N ILE A 110 18.03 -4.85 15.65
CA ILE A 110 17.85 -3.66 16.52
C ILE A 110 16.53 -3.66 17.29
N GLY A 111 15.67 -4.65 17.05
CA GLY A 111 14.35 -4.75 17.66
C GLY A 111 13.29 -3.85 17.01
N ILE A 112 12.03 -4.12 17.35
CA ILE A 112 10.88 -3.38 16.81
C ILE A 112 10.83 -1.98 17.43
N ARG A 113 10.73 -0.96 16.59
CA ARG A 113 10.61 0.44 17.05
C ARG A 113 9.19 0.73 17.57
N PRO A 114 9.01 1.70 18.49
CA PRO A 114 7.68 2.07 18.97
C PRO A 114 6.71 2.42 17.84
N GLY A 115 5.57 1.72 17.79
CA GLY A 115 4.52 1.93 16.78
C GLY A 115 4.77 1.26 15.43
N GLU A 116 5.88 0.54 15.26
CA GLU A 116 6.16 -0.21 14.03
C GLU A 116 5.35 -1.52 14.01
N LYS A 117 4.74 -1.82 12.85
CA LYS A 117 3.98 -3.06 12.65
C LYS A 117 4.87 -4.15 12.06
N LEU A 118 4.58 -5.41 12.42
CA LEU A 118 5.17 -6.56 11.75
C LEU A 118 4.71 -6.63 10.28
N HIS A 119 3.40 -6.50 10.06
CA HIS A 119 2.78 -6.60 8.75
C HIS A 119 1.88 -5.38 8.51
N GLU A 120 1.91 -4.85 7.30
CA GLU A 120 1.03 -3.75 6.90
C GLU A 120 -0.32 -4.28 6.46
N VAL A 121 -1.37 -3.50 6.69
CA VAL A 121 -2.75 -3.84 6.33
C VAL A 121 -3.29 -2.72 5.47
N LEU A 122 -3.71 -3.03 4.24
CA LEU A 122 -4.29 -2.07 3.32
C LEU A 122 -5.82 -2.12 3.32
N VAL A 123 -6.42 -3.29 3.57
CA VAL A 123 -7.86 -3.46 3.84
C VAL A 123 -8.00 -4.28 5.13
N SER A 124 -8.63 -3.70 6.16
CA SER A 124 -8.96 -4.44 7.38
C SER A 124 -10.24 -5.27 7.20
N GLU A 125 -10.44 -6.27 8.06
CA GLU A 125 -11.68 -7.07 8.10
C GLU A 125 -12.92 -6.17 8.32
N ASP A 126 -12.79 -5.12 9.13
CA ASP A 126 -13.87 -4.14 9.34
C ASP A 126 -14.24 -3.37 8.05
N GLU A 127 -13.27 -3.13 7.16
CA GLU A 127 -13.47 -2.46 5.87
C GLU A 127 -13.98 -3.44 4.79
N ALA A 128 -13.88 -4.75 4.99
CA ALA A 128 -14.23 -5.78 4.01
C ALA A 128 -15.68 -5.67 3.51
N ARG A 129 -16.62 -5.42 4.42
CA ARG A 129 -18.06 -5.26 4.10
C ARG A 129 -18.35 -4.11 3.14
N GLN A 130 -17.44 -3.15 3.04
CA GLN A 130 -17.53 -1.97 2.20
C GLN A 130 -16.57 -2.05 1.01
N THR A 131 -15.87 -3.17 0.85
CA THR A 131 -14.81 -3.30 -0.13
C THR A 131 -15.29 -4.09 -1.35
N ILE A 132 -15.03 -3.56 -2.53
CA ILE A 132 -15.18 -4.25 -3.80
C ILE A 132 -13.81 -4.48 -4.43
N ALA A 133 -13.66 -5.61 -5.10
CA ALA A 133 -12.51 -5.96 -5.91
C ALA A 133 -12.79 -5.62 -7.38
N LEU A 134 -11.78 -5.06 -8.04
CA LEU A 134 -11.72 -4.80 -9.48
C LEU A 134 -10.38 -5.31 -10.02
N GLU A 135 -10.20 -5.30 -11.34
CA GLU A 135 -8.92 -5.61 -11.95
C GLU A 135 -7.82 -4.64 -11.48
N GLY A 136 -6.80 -5.19 -10.83
CA GLY A 136 -5.64 -4.45 -10.33
C GLY A 136 -5.88 -3.58 -9.08
N MET A 137 -7.08 -3.58 -8.49
CA MET A 137 -7.36 -2.77 -7.29
C MET A 137 -8.49 -3.30 -6.41
N TYR A 138 -8.57 -2.73 -5.22
CA TYR A 138 -9.72 -2.74 -4.33
C TYR A 138 -10.22 -1.31 -4.14
N ILE A 139 -11.51 -1.17 -3.85
CA ILE A 139 -12.14 0.11 -3.56
C ILE A 139 -12.94 -0.05 -2.27
N VAL A 140 -12.57 0.70 -1.23
CA VAL A 140 -13.38 0.83 -0.01
C VAL A 140 -14.41 1.93 -0.27
N GLN A 141 -15.68 1.56 -0.22
CA GLN A 141 -16.81 2.42 -0.47
C GLN A 141 -17.21 3.19 0.81
N PRO A 142 -17.61 4.46 0.71
CA PRO A 142 -18.10 5.19 1.87
C PRO A 142 -19.48 4.68 2.31
N THR A 143 -19.75 4.73 3.61
CA THR A 143 -21.02 4.26 4.21
C THR A 143 -22.06 5.37 4.31
N TYR A 144 -22.26 6.15 3.24
CA TYR A 144 -23.26 7.21 3.27
C TYR A 144 -24.58 6.73 2.64
N PRO A 145 -25.74 6.97 3.29
CA PRO A 145 -27.04 6.57 2.73
C PRO A 145 -27.35 7.17 1.35
N TRP A 146 -26.79 8.35 1.08
CA TRP A 146 -26.96 9.09 -0.17
C TRP A 146 -25.89 8.74 -1.23
N TRP A 147 -24.86 8.00 -0.85
CA TRP A 147 -23.81 7.60 -1.77
C TRP A 147 -24.13 6.25 -2.37
N SER A 148 -24.19 6.21 -3.70
CA SER A 148 -24.26 4.98 -4.46
C SER A 148 -23.23 5.09 -5.56
N MET A 149 -22.33 4.11 -5.63
CA MET A 149 -21.48 3.97 -6.79
C MET A 149 -22.37 3.68 -8.00
N GLN A 150 -22.15 4.37 -9.12
CA GLN A 150 -22.66 3.88 -10.40
C GLN A 150 -22.07 2.49 -10.65
N SER A 151 -22.87 1.60 -11.24
CA SER A 151 -22.49 0.20 -11.45
C SER A 151 -21.16 0.11 -12.19
N LEU A 152 -20.15 -0.47 -11.52
CA LEU A 152 -18.93 -0.96 -12.15
C LEU A 152 -19.17 -2.43 -12.51
N PRO A 153 -19.41 -2.79 -13.79
CA PRO A 153 -19.90 -4.12 -14.16
C PRO A 153 -18.98 -5.27 -13.70
N GLU A 154 -17.68 -5.00 -13.64
CA GLU A 154 -16.64 -5.95 -13.28
C GLU A 154 -16.31 -5.98 -11.79
N ALA A 155 -16.85 -5.05 -11.00
CA ALA A 155 -16.63 -5.03 -9.57
C ALA A 155 -17.37 -6.18 -8.88
N ARG A 156 -16.72 -6.78 -7.87
CA ARG A 156 -17.29 -7.85 -7.04
C ARG A 156 -17.03 -7.55 -5.56
N PRO A 157 -18.01 -7.73 -4.66
CA PRO A 157 -17.75 -7.62 -3.23
C PRO A 157 -16.71 -8.67 -2.80
N VAL A 158 -15.84 -8.31 -1.86
CA VAL A 158 -14.92 -9.25 -1.22
C VAL A 158 -15.65 -10.08 -0.14
N PRO A 159 -15.11 -11.23 0.28
CA PRO A 159 -15.65 -11.98 1.43
C PRO A 159 -15.74 -11.13 2.71
N GLU A 160 -16.67 -11.45 3.62
CA GLU A 160 -16.84 -10.67 4.87
C GLU A 160 -15.63 -10.72 5.81
N ASP A 161 -14.88 -11.83 5.78
CA ASP A 161 -13.66 -12.07 6.54
C ASP A 161 -12.39 -11.67 5.75
N PHE A 162 -12.56 -10.94 4.64
CA PHE A 162 -11.45 -10.54 3.80
C PHE A 162 -10.50 -9.59 4.54
N ARG A 163 -9.20 -9.87 4.43
CA ARG A 163 -8.13 -9.03 4.98
C ARG A 163 -7.00 -8.94 3.97
N TYR A 164 -6.69 -7.74 3.50
CA TYR A 164 -5.56 -7.52 2.59
C TYR A 164 -4.35 -7.00 3.36
N ALA A 165 -3.44 -7.90 3.70
CA ALA A 165 -2.26 -7.62 4.50
C ALA A 165 -0.98 -8.18 3.88
N SER A 166 0.17 -7.63 4.25
CA SER A 166 1.42 -7.96 3.58
C SER A 166 1.96 -9.35 3.92
N ASP A 167 1.38 -10.03 4.92
CA ASP A 167 1.71 -11.40 5.34
C ASP A 167 0.85 -12.47 4.69
N ASN A 168 -0.32 -12.12 4.15
CA ASN A 168 -1.26 -13.05 3.53
C ASN A 168 -1.51 -12.75 2.04
N ASN A 169 -0.70 -11.90 1.44
CA ASN A 169 -0.84 -11.50 0.04
C ASN A 169 -0.61 -12.71 -0.90
N PRO A 170 -1.42 -12.92 -1.95
CA PRO A 170 -1.14 -13.94 -2.96
C PRO A 170 0.08 -13.62 -3.83
N GLU A 171 0.45 -12.35 -3.98
CA GLU A 171 1.53 -11.92 -4.87
C GLU A 171 2.78 -11.50 -4.07
N TRP A 172 3.93 -12.09 -4.38
CA TRP A 172 5.20 -11.82 -3.70
C TRP A 172 6.29 -11.44 -4.69
N LEU A 173 7.10 -10.43 -4.34
CA LEU A 173 8.30 -10.08 -5.09
C LEU A 173 9.44 -11.03 -4.75
N SER A 174 10.07 -11.61 -5.78
CA SER A 174 11.35 -12.28 -5.61
C SER A 174 12.49 -11.27 -5.44
N VAL A 175 13.64 -11.76 -4.97
CA VAL A 175 14.88 -10.98 -4.87
C VAL A 175 15.27 -10.44 -6.24
N GLU A 176 15.19 -11.26 -7.29
CA GLU A 176 15.54 -10.91 -8.67
C GLU A 176 14.58 -9.85 -9.22
N ALA A 177 13.27 -10.01 -8.99
CA ALA A 177 12.27 -9.05 -9.42
C ALA A 177 12.51 -7.69 -8.76
N LEU A 178 12.82 -7.66 -7.46
CA LEU A 178 13.15 -6.41 -6.78
C LEU A 178 14.43 -5.78 -7.35
N GLN A 179 15.48 -6.57 -7.62
CA GLN A 179 16.72 -6.07 -8.21
C GLN A 179 16.48 -5.41 -9.58
N GLN A 180 15.59 -5.97 -10.40
CA GLN A 180 15.17 -5.36 -11.66
C GLN A 180 14.47 -4.01 -11.42
N LEU A 181 13.51 -3.96 -10.49
CA LEU A 181 12.80 -2.72 -10.13
C LEU A 181 13.72 -1.62 -9.60
N ILE A 182 14.76 -2.00 -8.86
CA ILE A 182 15.76 -1.09 -8.31
C ILE A 182 16.78 -0.65 -9.38
N GLY A 183 17.15 -1.52 -10.31
CA GLY A 183 18.12 -1.25 -11.37
C GLY A 183 17.58 -0.36 -12.49
N THR A 184 16.26 -0.30 -12.65
CA THR A 184 15.57 0.60 -13.58
C THR A 184 15.24 1.98 -13.01
N ALA A 185 15.49 2.21 -11.70
CA ALA A 185 15.10 3.41 -10.96
C ALA A 185 16.27 4.39 -10.70
#